data_AF-A0A317J9N4-F1
#
_entry.id   AF-A0A317J9N4-F1
#
_cell.length_a   1.000
_cell.length_b   1.000
_cell.length_c   1.000
_cell.angle_alpha   90.00
_cell.angle_beta   90.00
_cell.angle_gamma   90.00
#
_symmetry.space_group_name_H-M   'P 1'
#
loop_
_entity.id
_entity.type
_entity.pdbx_description
1 polymer ?
#
loop_
_entity_poly.entity_id
_entity_poly.type
_entity_poly.pdbx_seq_one_letter_code
_entity_poly.pdbx_strand_id
1 'polypeptide(L)'
;MKLGGKITDWKRRPVSQGNGRGSAGTTAVGAQDVTIAKGDVLIIPAGTPHKWEDAEEFTSYIVVRVDPDGVAPLMALGTAKFVPE
;
A
#
# COMPACT_ATOMS: atom_id res chain seq x y z
N MET A 1 7.21 -9.12 0.67
CA MET A 1 6.96 -7.65 0.73
C MET A 1 8.14 -6.97 1.43
N LYS A 2 8.59 -5.80 0.95
CA LYS A 2 9.55 -4.96 1.71
C LYS A 2 8.79 -4.04 2.66
N LEU A 3 9.22 -3.94 3.91
CA LEU A 3 8.58 -3.11 4.94
C LEU A 3 9.60 -2.33 5.76
N GLY A 4 9.29 -1.06 6.05
CA GLY A 4 10.07 -0.21 6.94
C GLY A 4 11.29 0.43 6.27
N GLY A 5 12.31 0.71 7.09
CA GLY A 5 13.51 1.42 6.65
C GLY A 5 13.31 2.91 6.40
N LYS A 6 14.33 3.54 5.81
CA LYS A 6 14.36 4.97 5.48
C LYS A 6 14.51 5.16 3.97
N ILE A 7 13.59 5.90 3.36
CA ILE A 7 13.65 6.24 1.93
C ILE A 7 14.84 7.18 1.68
N THR A 8 15.68 6.86 0.71
CA THR A 8 16.91 7.62 0.40
C THR A 8 16.66 8.90 -0.39
N ASP A 9 15.69 8.89 -1.29
CA ASP A 9 15.32 9.94 -2.23
C ASP A 9 13.84 10.31 -2.06
N TRP A 10 13.47 10.55 -0.80
CA TRP A 10 12.10 10.80 -0.41
C TRP A 10 11.55 12.04 -1.13
N LYS A 11 10.37 11.87 -1.73
CA LYS A 11 9.61 12.97 -2.29
C LYS A 11 8.13 12.83 -1.96
N ARG A 12 7.49 13.97 -1.69
CA ARG A 12 6.04 14.05 -1.62
C ARG A 12 5.46 13.74 -2.99
N ARG A 13 4.43 12.89 -3.03
CA ARG A 13 3.67 12.63 -4.26
C ARG A 13 2.39 13.45 -4.27
N PRO A 14 1.88 13.83 -5.45
CA PRO A 14 0.53 14.35 -5.58
C PRO A 14 -0.48 13.38 -4.98
N VAL A 15 -1.60 13.91 -4.51
CA VAL A 15 -2.79 13.10 -4.22
C VAL A 15 -3.27 12.47 -5.54
N SER A 16 -3.68 11.20 -5.51
CA SER A 16 -4.14 10.48 -6.68
C SER A 16 -5.48 9.79 -6.42
N GLN A 17 -6.16 9.39 -7.50
CA GLN A 17 -7.29 8.46 -7.40
C GLN A 17 -6.84 7.18 -6.65
N GLY A 18 -7.48 6.89 -5.53
CA GLY A 18 -7.18 5.74 -4.66
C GLY A 18 -6.04 5.91 -3.63
N ASN A 19 -5.37 7.07 -3.56
CA ASN A 19 -4.36 7.35 -2.52
C ASN A 19 -4.42 8.81 -2.05
N GLY A 20 -4.54 9.02 -0.73
CA GLY A 20 -4.40 10.33 -0.11
C GLY A 20 -2.97 10.88 -0.13
N ARG A 21 -2.64 11.77 0.82
CA ARG A 21 -1.31 12.40 0.91
C ARG A 21 -0.22 11.37 1.19
N GLY A 22 0.56 11.02 0.17
CA GLY A 22 1.64 10.04 0.28
C GLY A 22 3.04 10.61 -0.02
N SER A 23 4.02 9.72 0.08
CA SER A 23 5.40 9.94 -0.36
C SER A 23 5.94 8.71 -1.07
N ALA A 24 6.96 8.89 -1.90
CA ALA A 24 7.67 7.80 -2.55
C ALA A 24 9.18 8.08 -2.58
N GLY A 25 9.93 7.05 -2.95
CA GLY A 25 11.31 7.12 -3.41
C GLY A 25 11.65 5.80 -4.09
N THR A 26 12.91 5.62 -4.43
CA THR A 26 13.42 4.49 -5.20
C THR A 26 13.84 3.33 -4.29
N THR A 27 14.44 3.64 -3.14
CA THR A 27 14.98 2.63 -2.20
C THR A 27 14.68 3.00 -0.76
N ALA A 28 14.47 2.00 0.09
CA ALA A 28 14.40 2.14 1.54
C ALA A 28 15.53 1.35 2.21
N VAL A 29 16.50 2.05 2.81
CA VAL A 29 17.62 1.42 3.51
C VAL A 29 17.15 0.90 4.87
N GLY A 30 17.49 -0.36 5.17
CA GLY A 30 17.03 -1.05 6.38
C GLY A 30 15.59 -1.57 6.30
N ALA A 31 14.99 -1.61 5.11
CA ALA A 31 13.73 -2.31 4.91
C ALA A 31 13.94 -3.83 5.07
N GLN A 32 12.95 -4.50 5.65
CA GLN A 32 12.96 -5.94 5.90
C GLN A 32 12.05 -6.66 4.90
N ASP A 33 12.39 -7.90 4.59
CA ASP A 33 11.53 -8.81 3.85
C ASP A 33 10.53 -9.48 4.79
N VAL A 34 9.26 -9.38 4.44
CA VAL A 34 8.15 -10.02 5.15
C VAL A 34 7.36 -10.87 4.16
N THR A 35 7.22 -12.15 4.47
CA THR A 35 6.31 -13.06 3.76
C THR A 35 4.91 -12.91 4.34
N ILE A 36 3.91 -12.84 3.47
CA ILE A 36 2.49 -12.73 3.83
C ILE A 36 1.79 -13.92 3.19
N ALA A 37 1.11 -14.72 3.99
CA ALA A 37 0.35 -15.89 3.52
C ALA A 37 -1.16 -15.65 3.58
N LYS A 38 -1.93 -16.58 3.01
CA LYS A 38 -3.40 -16.55 3.08
C LYS A 38 -3.88 -16.53 4.53
N GLY A 39 -4.66 -15.51 4.87
CA GLY A 39 -5.23 -15.31 6.20
C GLY A 39 -4.44 -14.33 7.07
N ASP A 40 -3.21 -13.97 6.70
CA ASP A 40 -2.43 -12.96 7.41
C ASP A 40 -3.00 -11.56 7.18
N VAL A 41 -2.84 -10.70 8.18
CA VAL A 41 -3.17 -9.27 8.11
C VAL A 41 -1.91 -8.46 8.44
N LEU A 42 -1.52 -7.59 7.51
CA LEU A 42 -0.42 -6.65 7.72
C LEU A 42 -0.95 -5.25 8.01
N ILE A 43 -0.61 -4.71 9.19
CA ILE A 43 -0.91 -3.33 9.56
C ILE A 43 0.32 -2.46 9.30
N ILE A 44 0.16 -1.44 8.44
CA ILE A 44 1.24 -0.55 8.05
C ILE A 44 0.94 0.87 8.58
N PRO A 45 1.66 1.35 9.61
CA PRO A 45 1.50 2.71 10.10
C PRO A 45 1.78 3.78 9.03
N ALA A 46 1.17 4.95 9.18
CA ALA A 46 1.40 6.08 8.28
C ALA A 46 2.89 6.47 8.28
N GLY A 47 3.43 6.70 7.08
CA GLY A 47 4.84 7.06 6.88
C GLY A 47 5.80 5.87 6.80
N THR A 48 5.35 4.63 7.02
CA THR A 48 6.16 3.43 6.85
C THR A 48 6.36 3.11 5.37
N PRO A 49 7.61 3.08 4.85
CA PRO A 49 7.86 2.63 3.49
C PRO A 49 7.47 1.17 3.33
N HIS A 50 6.81 0.84 2.23
CA HIS A 50 6.44 -0.52 1.92
C HIS A 50 6.35 -0.71 0.41
N LYS A 51 6.68 -1.90 -0.08
CA LYS A 51 6.66 -2.24 -1.50
C LYS A 51 6.37 -3.72 -1.69
N TRP A 52 5.39 -4.03 -2.52
CA TRP A 52 5.22 -5.39 -3.05
C TRP A 52 6.35 -5.66 -4.04
N GLU A 53 7.09 -6.74 -3.85
CA GLU A 53 8.23 -7.07 -4.72
C GLU A 53 7.96 -8.27 -5.59
N ASP A 54 7.48 -9.36 -4.99
CA ASP A 54 7.20 -10.60 -5.71
C ASP A 54 6.12 -11.42 -5.00
N ALA A 55 5.56 -12.38 -5.73
CA ALA A 55 4.61 -13.38 -5.28
C ALA A 55 4.89 -14.70 -6.02
N GLU A 56 4.97 -15.82 -5.30
CA GLU A 56 5.15 -17.13 -5.92
C GLU A 56 3.91 -17.57 -6.73
N GLU A 57 2.74 -17.07 -6.37
CA GLU A 57 1.46 -17.38 -6.98
C GLU A 57 0.59 -16.14 -7.15
N PHE A 58 -0.45 -16.25 -7.99
CA PHE A 58 -1.46 -15.20 -8.11
C PHE A 58 -2.14 -14.96 -6.77
N THR A 59 -1.92 -13.77 -6.21
CA THR A 59 -2.40 -13.40 -4.88
C THR A 59 -3.48 -12.32 -4.99
N SER A 60 -4.66 -12.60 -4.46
CA SER A 60 -5.71 -11.60 -4.24
C SER A 60 -5.65 -11.09 -2.80
N TYR A 61 -5.69 -9.77 -2.62
CA TYR A 61 -5.64 -9.15 -1.30
C TYR A 61 -6.51 -7.90 -1.25
N ILE A 62 -6.92 -7.53 -0.03
CA ILE A 62 -7.70 -6.32 0.23
C ILE A 62 -6.77 -5.28 0.86
N VAL A 63 -6.81 -4.06 0.32
CA VAL A 63 -6.12 -2.91 0.93
C VAL A 63 -7.17 -1.96 1.48
N VAL A 64 -7.13 -1.75 2.79
CA VAL A 64 -7.89 -0.68 3.45
C VAL A 64 -6.94 0.47 3.76
N ARG A 65 -7.26 1.67 3.27
CA ARG A 65 -6.51 2.90 3.58
C ARG A 65 -7.44 3.86 4.30
N VAL A 66 -7.04 4.27 5.49
CA VAL A 66 -7.78 5.27 6.28
C VAL A 66 -7.28 6.66 5.88
N ASP A 67 -8.19 7.53 5.48
CA ASP A 67 -7.90 8.91 5.10
C ASP A 67 -8.66 9.88 6.02
N PRO A 68 -8.09 10.23 7.19
CA PRO A 68 -8.79 11.02 8.19
C PRO A 68 -9.09 12.46 7.73
N ASP A 69 -8.29 12.99 6.80
CA ASP A 69 -8.46 14.35 6.28
C ASP A 69 -9.41 14.39 5.06
N GLY A 70 -9.83 13.23 4.54
CA GLY A 70 -10.75 13.13 3.39
C GLY A 70 -10.22 13.78 2.10
N VAL A 71 -8.90 13.79 1.91
CA VAL A 71 -8.24 14.45 0.78
C VAL A 71 -8.11 13.55 -0.45
N ALA A 72 -8.23 12.23 -0.29
CA ALA A 72 -8.30 11.28 -1.39
C ALA A 72 -9.62 11.49 -2.13
N PRO A 73 -9.60 11.67 -3.46
CA PRO A 73 -10.83 11.73 -4.24
C PRO A 73 -11.66 10.46 -4.02
N LEU A 74 -12.95 10.63 -3.73
CA LEU A 74 -13.88 9.51 -3.76
C LEU A 74 -13.87 8.94 -5.18
N MET A 75 -13.52 7.66 -5.28
CA MET A 75 -13.75 6.94 -6.53
C MET A 75 -15.26 6.91 -6.75
N ALA A 76 -15.73 7.26 -7.95
CA ALA A 76 -17.09 6.92 -8.33
C ALA A 76 -17.21 5.40 -8.18
N LEU A 77 -17.93 4.96 -7.15
CA LEU A 77 -18.15 3.54 -6.92
C LEU A 77 -19.04 3.05 -8.07
N GLY A 78 -18.42 2.52 -9.13
CA GLY A 78 -19.05 1.42 -9.84
C GLY A 78 -19.35 0.32 -8.83
N THR A 79 -20.47 -0.37 -8.98
CA THR A 79 -20.83 -1.48 -8.09
C THR A 79 -19.70 -2.50 -8.07
N ALA A 80 -18.96 -2.58 -6.97
CA ALA A 80 -17.94 -3.60 -6.78
C ALA A 80 -18.64 -4.97 -6.84
N LYS A 81 -18.48 -5.70 -7.95
CA LYS A 81 -18.94 -7.06 -8.05
C LYS A 81 -17.87 -7.95 -7.47
N PHE A 82 -18.10 -8.41 -6.24
CA PHE A 82 -17.39 -9.58 -5.75
C PHE A 82 -17.83 -10.75 -6.63
N VAL A 83 -16.90 -11.33 -7.39
CA VAL A 83 -17.12 -12.59 -8.10
C VAL A 83 -16.54 -13.67 -7.18
N PRO A 84 -17.33 -14.31 -6.32
CA PRO A 84 -16.87 -15.52 -5.67
C PRO A 84 -16.62 -16.58 -6.75
N GLU A 85 -15.50 -17.29 -6.64
CA GLU A 85 -15.31 -18.58 -7.31
C GLU A 85 -16.37 -19.60 -6.85
#